data_AF-A0A7D5QGB7-F1
#
_entry.id   AF-A0A7D5QGB7-F1
#
_cell.length_a   1.000
_cell.length_b   1.000
_cell.length_c   1.000
_cell.angle_alpha   90.00
_cell.angle_beta   90.00
_cell.angle_gamma   90.00
#
_symmetry.space_group_name_H-M   'P 1'
#
loop_
_entity.id
_entity.type
_entity.pdbx_description
1 polymer ?
#
loop_
_entity_poly.entity_id
_entity_poly.type
_entity_poly.pdbx_seq_one_letter_code
_entity_poly.pdbx_strand_id
1 'polypeptide(L)' 'MFDARFDDDEFVVTADVPGTSKDDLSIGIDPKTNDLVIGKNGTVLERVSLPWQSPEATRVWFNNGVLEVRVRPADP' A
#
# COMPACT_ATOMS: atom_id res chain seq x y z
N MET A 1 2.43 -10.57 7.47
CA MET A 1 1.26 -11.05 6.70
C MET A 1 0.85 -9.92 5.79
N PHE A 2 0.43 -10.23 4.56
CA PHE A 2 -0.10 -9.24 3.62
C PHE A 2 -1.51 -9.68 3.22
N ASP A 3 -2.43 -8.73 3.16
CA ASP A 3 -3.80 -8.94 2.69
C ASP A 3 -4.21 -7.76 1.80
N ALA A 4 -4.92 -8.08 0.72
CA ALA A 4 -5.41 -7.09 -0.23
C ALA A 4 -6.87 -7.43 -0.56
N ARG A 5 -7.75 -6.46 -0.39
CA ARG A 5 -9.19 -6.66 -0.55
C ARG A 5 -9.87 -5.42 -1.11
N PHE A 6 -10.98 -5.63 -1.79
CA PHE A 6 -11.92 -4.55 -2.09
C PHE A 6 -12.81 -4.28 -0.89
N ASP A 7 -13.03 -2.99 -0.60
CA ASP A 7 -13.92 -2.46 0.43
C ASP A 7 -14.67 -1.27 -0.19
N ASP A 8 -15.90 -1.51 -0.61
CA ASP A 8 -16.70 -0.52 -1.36
C ASP A 8 -16.01 -0.05 -2.66
N ASP A 9 -15.73 1.25 -2.79
CA ASP A 9 -15.01 1.86 -3.92
C ASP A 9 -13.49 1.92 -3.72
N GLU A 10 -12.97 1.30 -2.65
CA GLU A 10 -11.56 1.30 -2.29
C GLU A 10 -10.91 -0.08 -2.40
N PHE A 11 -9.62 -0.07 -2.71
CA PHE A 11 -8.74 -1.22 -2.59
C PHE A 11 -7.88 -1.01 -1.35
N VAL A 12 -8.07 -1.90 -0.37
CA VAL A 12 -7.42 -1.81 0.94
C VAL A 12 -6.31 -2.85 0.99
N VAL A 13 -5.08 -2.38 1.20
CA VAL A 13 -3.90 -3.22 1.40
C VAL A 13 -3.49 -3.10 2.86
N THR A 14 -3.36 -4.24 3.54
CA THR A 14 -2.84 -4.30 4.91
C THR A 14 -1.59 -5.16 4.99
N ALA A 15 -0.66 -4.74 5.84
CA ALA A 15 0.59 -5.45 6.04
C ALA A 15 1.00 -5.43 7.51
N ASP A 16 1.25 -6.62 8.06
CA ASP A 16 1.90 -6.76 9.36
C ASP A 16 3.42 -6.67 9.19
N VAL A 17 3.99 -5.61 9.74
CA VAL A 17 5.41 -5.26 9.70
C VAL A 17 5.93 -4.99 11.14
N PRO A 18 5.90 -5.98 12.05
CA PRO A 18 6.31 -5.79 13.44
C PRO A 18 7.78 -5.37 13.56
N GLY A 19 8.10 -4.62 14.62
CA GLY A 19 9.46 -4.12 14.84
C GLY A 19 9.93 -3.14 13.76
N THR A 20 9.00 -2.38 13.17
CA THR A 20 9.28 -1.37 12.16
C THR A 20 8.75 -0.02 12.64
N SER A 21 9.53 1.04 12.45
CA SER A 21 9.08 2.41 12.66
C SER A 21 8.55 3.02 11.36
N LYS A 22 7.82 4.14 11.44
CA LYS A 22 7.33 4.83 10.23
C LYS A 22 8.48 5.30 9.34
N ASP A 23 9.59 5.72 9.94
CA ASP A 23 10.74 6.28 9.23
C ASP A 23 11.51 5.21 8.44
N ASP A 24 11.34 3.93 8.80
CA ASP A 24 11.91 2.80 8.07
C ASP A 24 11.09 2.43 6.83
N LEU A 25 9.83 2.88 6.74
CA LEU A 25 8.89 2.46 5.69
C LEU A 25 8.86 3.43 4.52
N SER A 26 8.78 2.86 3.32
CA SER A 26 8.43 3.58 2.10
C SER A 26 7.20 2.96 1.48
N ILE A 27 6.26 3.81 1.04
CA ILE A 27 5.04 3.41 0.34
C ILE A 27 4.92 4.29 -0.90
N GLY A 28 4.69 3.68 -2.05
CA GLY A 28 4.47 4.42 -3.29
C GLY A 28 3.83 3.55 -4.36
N ILE A 29 3.23 4.19 -5.36
CA ILE A 29 2.70 3.52 -6.54
C ILE A 29 3.78 3.60 -7.62
N ASP A 30 4.17 2.47 -8.19
CA ASP A 30 5.06 2.41 -9.35
C ASP A 30 4.26 2.78 -10.61
N PRO A 31 4.49 3.93 -11.25
CA PRO A 31 3.69 4.37 -12.39
C PRO A 31 3.93 3.52 -13.65
N LYS A 32 4.98 2.68 -13.68
CA LYS A 32 5.28 1.82 -14.83
C LYS A 32 4.54 0.49 -14.76
N THR A 33 4.46 -0.11 -13.58
CA THR A 33 3.83 -1.42 -13.38
C THR A 33 2.43 -1.31 -12.80
N ASN A 34 2.07 -0.13 -12.28
CA ASN A 34 0.81 0.12 -11.60
C ASN A 34 0.63 -0.73 -10.33
N ASP A 35 1.74 -1.00 -9.64
CA ASP A 35 1.75 -1.71 -8.36
C ASP A 35 1.91 -0.73 -7.20
N LEU A 36 1.22 -1.00 -6.09
CA LEU A 36 1.59 -0.46 -4.79
C LEU A 36 2.84 -1.18 -4.28
N VAL A 37 3.91 -0.42 -4.05
CA VAL A 37 5.19 -0.91 -3.54
C VAL A 37 5.33 -0.52 -2.08
N ILE A 38 5.54 -1.54 -1.24
CA ILE A 38 5.83 -1.36 0.19
C ILE A 38 7.29 -1.75 0.42
N GLY A 39 8.08 -0.84 0.97
CA GLY A 39 9.49 -1.04 1.27
C GLY A 39 9.82 -0.80 2.75
N LYS A 40 10.90 -1.42 3.21
CA LYS A 40 11.50 -1.20 4.53
C LYS A 40 13.01 -1.08 4.38
N ASN A 41 13.62 -0.01 4.90
CA ASN A 41 15.06 0.23 4.86
C ASN A 41 15.67 0.06 3.45
N GLY A 42 14.97 0.57 2.43
CA GLY A 42 15.38 0.47 1.03
C GLY A 42 15.18 -0.90 0.37
N THR A 43 14.67 -1.90 1.09
CA THR A 43 14.33 -3.22 0.54
C THR A 43 12.82 -3.29 0.26
N VAL A 44 12.44 -3.75 -0.93
CA VAL A 44 11.02 -4.00 -1.25
C VAL A 44 10.54 -5.20 -0.44
N LEU A 45 9.48 -5.02 0.33
CA LEU A 45 8.82 -6.09 1.07
C LEU A 45 7.76 -6.77 0.22
N GLU A 46 6.93 -5.99 -0.48
CA GLU A 46 5.80 -6.50 -1.25
C GLU A 46 5.45 -5.58 -2.42
N ARG A 47 4.92 -6.18 -3.49
CA ARG A 47 4.31 -5.47 -4.63
C ARG A 47 2.89 -5.97 -4.81
N VAL A 48 1.93 -5.06 -4.69
CA VAL A 48 0.51 -5.39 -4.84
C VAL A 48 -0.01 -4.73 -6.11
N SER A 49 -0.41 -5.53 -7.09
CA SER A 49 -1.01 -5.00 -8.33
C SER A 49 -2.35 -4.35 -8.04
N LEU A 50 -2.48 -3.11 -8.52
CA LEU A 50 -3.69 -2.32 -8.31
C LEU A 50 -4.68 -2.54 -9.46
N PRO A 51 -5.98 -2.56 -9.17
CA PRO A 51 -7.00 -2.94 -10.15
C PRO A 51 -7.34 -1.83 -11.15
N TRP A 52 -6.87 -0.60 -10.94
CA TRP A 52 -7.18 0.57 -11.77
C TRP A 52 -5.93 1.11 -12.45
N GLN A 53 -6.04 1.63 -13.68
CA GLN A 53 -4.90 2.15 -14.44
C GLN A 53 -4.27 3.43 -13.87
N SER A 54 -5.07 4.25 -13.16
CA SER A 54 -4.63 5.49 -12.52
C SER A 54 -5.08 5.50 -11.06
N PRO A 55 -4.46 4.70 -10.19
CA PRO A 55 -4.85 4.64 -8.79
C PRO A 55 -4.20 5.77 -7.99
N GLU A 56 -4.88 6.22 -6.95
CA GLU A 56 -4.37 7.19 -5.98
C GLU A 56 -4.55 6.69 -4.55
N ALA A 57 -3.54 6.92 -3.69
CA ALA A 57 -3.63 6.57 -2.29
C ALA A 57 -4.44 7.64 -1.53
N THR A 58 -5.60 7.27 -1.00
CA THR A 58 -6.47 8.16 -0.22
C THR A 58 -6.08 8.19 1.25
N ARG A 59 -5.50 7.10 1.75
CA ARG A 59 -5.03 6.99 3.14
C ARG A 59 -3.82 6.09 3.24
N VAL A 60 -2.83 6.54 4.02
CA VAL A 60 -1.72 5.71 4.49
C VAL A 60 -1.67 5.83 6.01
N TRP A 61 -1.85 4.71 6.70
CA TRP A 61 -1.88 4.66 8.15
C TRP A 61 -1.00 3.54 8.67
N PHE A 62 -0.19 3.86 9.69
CA PHE A 62 0.67 2.87 10.34
C PHE A 62 0.55 3.01 11.85
N ASN A 63 0.20 1.91 12.51
CA ASN A 63 0.06 1.84 13.96
C ASN A 63 0.35 0.44 14.48
N ASN A 64 1.10 0.33 15.59
CA ASN A 64 1.42 -0.95 16.24
C ASN A 64 2.00 -2.03 15.30
N GLY A 65 2.78 -1.64 14.30
CA GLY A 65 3.36 -2.59 13.35
C GLY A 65 2.42 -3.01 12.22
N VAL A 66 1.21 -2.44 12.13
CA VAL A 66 0.26 -2.71 11.05
C VAL A 66 0.19 -1.49 10.13
N LEU A 67 0.44 -1.71 8.84
CA LEU A 67 0.24 -0.74 7.76
C LEU A 67 -1.12 -0.99 7.13
N GLU A 68 -1.90 0.07 6.93
CA GLU A 68 -3.09 0.11 6.09
C GLU A 68 -2.89 1.18 5.02
N VAL A 69 -3.09 0.79 3.76
CA VAL A 69 -3.11 1.69 2.62
C VAL A 69 -4.46 1.54 1.94
N ARG A 70 -5.15 2.66 1.73
CA ARG A 70 -6.40 2.71 0.96
C ARG A 70 -6.14 3.42 -0.35
N VAL A 71 -6.63 2.82 -1.42
CA VAL A 71 -6.41 3.26 -2.79
C VAL A 71 -7.75 3.35 -3.51
N ARG A 72 -7.93 4.37 -4.34
CA ARG A 72 -9.10 4.57 -5.21
C ARG A 72 -8.66 4.82 -6.64
N PRO A 73 -9.55 4.66 -7.64
CA PRO A 73 -9.29 5.20 -8.97
C PRO A 73 -9.28 6.73 -8.90
N ALA A 74 -8.31 7.37 -9.58
CA ALA A 74 -8.23 8.83 -9.66
C ALA A 74 -9.36 9.46 -10.50
N ASP A 75 -9.91 8.69 -11.45
CA ASP A 75 -11.08 9.06 -12.25
C ASP A 75 -12.15 7.94 -12.13
N PRO A 76 -13.36 8.23 -11.63
CA PRO A 76 -14.45 7.26 -11.48
C PRO A 76 -15.18 6.92 -12.80
#